data_AF-A0AA43S308-F1
#
_entry.id   AF-A0AA43S308-F1
#
_cell.length_a   1.000
_cell.length_b   1.000
_cell.length_c   1.000
_cell.angle_alpha   90.00
_cell.angle_beta   90.00
_cell.angle_gamma   90.00
#
_symmetry.space_group_name_H-M   'P 1'
#
loop_
_entity.id
_entity.type
_entity.pdbx_description
1 polymer ?
#
loop_
_entity_poly.entity_id
_entity_poly.type
_entity_poly.pdbx_seq_one_letter_code
_entity_poly.pdbx_strand_id
1 'polypeptide(L)'
;MKHRQAEDEAEVKSEKPEWYREAGRGPFAEDGFTPQLMARIELAAERRNGAGKVIMRRRIGLAGVTAVLLLGALLWPLAGGDGEGYTAQISSFFGKKNAAAVPPSASPSATTSAAAEAYNPPLGSAEFELGGVKYYMPLPSNVAKTYAQVLETPLGIVWSPPPPMTDYLKPKYTRNTEPYSLYLTPKGHVELSADSAKRIYTFPLYVGSAQTYFGLGQFYSAGDYLLVAHYSYRLGEERDFRKWKLSRINLKEAAAGKVSAPEEILNLDASFTVYRSFMAINPDREELLAVNYTEDGKGGYIQKNKLYDIAGGKSQLLKEEVLIENKEKPTVILFSQNVYSVLEGSGVAHYELNGKKYTAEIVLFTGQQWYYDYQSQEYKKGG
;
A
#
# COMPACT_ATOMS: atom_id res chain seq x y z
N MET A 1 -40.98 65.22 26.90
CA MET A 1 -39.95 64.55 27.75
C MET A 1 -39.36 63.42 26.90
N LYS A 2 -38.39 63.70 26.02
CA LYS A 2 -36.92 63.72 26.21
C LYS A 2 -36.34 62.41 26.76
N HIS A 3 -35.65 61.71 25.84
CA HIS A 3 -34.81 60.52 25.97
C HIS A 3 -33.86 60.50 27.17
N ARG A 4 -33.67 59.31 27.76
CA ARG A 4 -32.36 58.77 28.15
C ARG A 4 -32.49 57.28 28.52
N GLN A 5 -32.13 56.41 27.56
CA GLN A 5 -31.50 55.14 27.86
C GLN A 5 -30.04 55.45 28.23
N ALA A 6 -29.58 54.96 29.37
CA ALA A 6 -28.18 54.89 29.79
C ALA A 6 -28.08 53.56 30.56
N GLU A 7 -27.43 52.56 29.98
CA GLU A 7 -26.01 52.21 30.18
C GLU A 7 -25.91 51.06 31.19
N ASP A 8 -25.82 49.84 30.65
CA ASP A 8 -25.05 48.73 31.22
C ASP A 8 -24.57 47.88 30.03
N GLU A 9 -23.63 48.45 29.27
CA GLU A 9 -22.78 47.67 28.37
C GLU A 9 -21.80 46.89 29.23
N ALA A 10 -22.18 45.66 29.59
CA ALA A 10 -21.22 44.65 29.98
C ALA A 10 -20.39 44.29 28.73
N GLU A 11 -19.21 44.90 28.64
CA GLU A 11 -18.18 44.63 27.66
C GLU A 11 -17.79 43.13 27.70
N VAL A 12 -18.45 42.32 26.88
CA VAL A 12 -18.08 40.92 26.65
C VAL A 12 -16.75 40.94 25.90
N LYS A 13 -15.64 40.90 26.64
CA LYS A 13 -14.32 40.60 26.09
C LYS A 13 -14.36 39.21 25.48
N SER A 14 -14.66 39.16 24.18
CA SER A 14 -14.50 37.98 23.33
C SER A 14 -13.02 37.77 23.04
N GLU A 15 -12.24 37.40 24.06
CA GLU A 15 -10.92 36.84 23.83
C GLU A 15 -11.10 35.46 23.19
N LYS A 16 -11.08 35.46 21.86
CA LYS A 16 -11.02 34.25 21.05
C LYS A 16 -9.81 33.43 21.54
N PRO A 17 -9.97 32.13 21.84
CA PRO A 17 -8.87 31.31 22.32
C PRO A 17 -7.71 31.32 21.30
N GLU A 18 -6.46 31.30 21.79
CA GLU A 18 -5.23 31.55 21.01
C GLU A 18 -5.14 30.78 19.67
N TRP A 19 -5.66 29.56 19.63
CA TRP A 19 -5.71 28.72 18.42
C TRP A 19 -6.49 29.37 17.27
N TYR A 20 -7.40 30.30 17.58
CA TYR A 20 -8.21 31.05 16.63
C TYR A 20 -7.40 32.14 15.89
N ARG A 21 -6.30 32.65 16.47
CA ARG A 21 -5.37 33.56 15.76
C ARG A 21 -4.41 32.79 14.85
N GLU A 22 -4.03 31.58 15.24
CA GLU A 22 -3.10 30.74 14.48
C GLU A 22 -3.75 30.07 13.26
N ALA A 23 -5.08 29.93 13.25
CA ALA A 23 -5.86 29.39 12.15
C ALA A 23 -5.96 30.28 10.90
N GLY A 24 -5.44 31.52 10.91
CA GLY A 24 -5.68 32.49 9.84
C GLY A 24 -7.13 32.98 9.83
N ARG A 25 -7.60 33.61 8.74
CA ARG A 25 -8.96 34.19 8.64
C ARG A 25 -10.04 33.11 8.83
N GLY A 26 -10.48 32.88 10.07
CA GLY A 26 -11.71 32.19 10.44
C GLY A 26 -11.84 30.73 9.92
N PRO A 27 -11.85 29.70 10.79
CA PRO A 27 -11.94 28.29 10.37
C PRO A 27 -13.27 27.88 9.69
N PHE A 28 -14.18 28.83 9.48
CA PHE A 28 -15.49 28.63 8.84
C PHE A 28 -15.65 29.46 7.54
N ALA A 29 -14.61 30.16 7.09
CA ALA A 29 -14.63 30.95 5.86
C ALA A 29 -14.05 30.20 4.64
N GLU A 30 -13.34 29.09 4.86
CA GLU A 30 -12.90 28.15 3.83
C GLU A 30 -13.58 26.79 4.05
N ASP A 31 -13.71 26.00 2.98
CA ASP A 31 -14.47 24.74 2.92
C ASP A 31 -14.00 23.67 3.93
N GLY A 32 -14.44 23.82 5.19
CA GLY A 32 -14.27 22.84 6.25
C GLY A 32 -12.84 22.58 6.72
N PHE A 33 -12.70 21.56 7.57
CA PHE A 33 -11.42 21.14 8.15
C PHE A 33 -10.53 20.50 7.07
N THR A 34 -9.74 21.33 6.39
CA THR A 34 -8.75 20.83 5.42
C THR A 34 -7.63 20.07 6.13
N PRO A 35 -7.02 19.06 5.47
CA PRO A 35 -5.88 18.33 6.04
C PRO A 35 -4.69 19.22 6.40
N GLN A 36 -4.49 20.34 5.69
CA GLN A 36 -3.45 21.32 6.05
C GLN A 36 -3.77 22.05 7.36
N LEU A 37 -5.04 22.33 7.64
CA LEU A 37 -5.48 22.94 8.90
C LEU A 37 -5.29 21.98 10.08
N MET A 38 -5.67 20.71 9.91
CA MET A 38 -5.44 19.64 10.90
C MET A 38 -3.95 19.50 11.25
N ALA A 39 -3.08 19.43 10.24
CA ALA A 39 -1.63 19.31 10.46
C ALA A 39 -1.02 20.51 11.21
N ARG A 40 -1.55 21.72 10.99
CA ARG A 40 -1.11 22.92 11.73
C ARG A 40 -1.56 22.88 13.19
N ILE A 41 -2.78 22.43 13.45
CA ILE A 41 -3.32 22.27 14.81
C ILE A 41 -2.52 21.22 15.60
N GLU A 42 -2.20 20.08 14.98
CA GLU A 42 -1.38 19.03 15.63
C GLU A 42 0.04 19.52 15.94
N LEU A 43 0.68 20.24 15.01
CA LEU A 43 2.04 20.76 15.20
C LEU A 43 2.10 21.87 16.26
N ALA A 44 1.01 22.64 16.43
CA ALA A 44 0.86 23.59 17.53
C ALA A 44 0.66 22.89 18.88
N ALA A 45 -0.07 21.76 18.90
CA ALA A 45 -0.26 20.96 20.11
C ALA A 45 1.06 20.30 20.59
N GLU A 46 1.90 19.83 19.66
CA GLU A 46 3.23 19.28 19.99
C GLU A 46 4.19 20.36 20.54
N ARG A 47 4.14 21.58 20.01
CA ARG A 47 4.95 22.70 20.53
C ARG A 47 4.57 23.09 21.96
N ARG A 48 3.28 22.96 22.33
CA ARG A 48 2.81 23.20 23.70
C ARG A 48 3.35 22.18 24.71
N ASN A 49 3.68 20.97 24.26
CA ASN A 49 4.23 19.90 25.09
C ASN A 49 5.78 19.85 25.09
N GLY A 50 6.45 20.68 24.30
CA GLY A 50 7.92 20.66 24.12
C GLY A 50 8.72 21.78 24.79
N ALA A 51 8.07 22.75 25.43
CA ALA A 51 8.76 23.86 26.11
C ALA A 51 8.95 23.58 27.61
N GLY A 52 9.91 22.73 27.94
CA GLY A 52 10.26 22.43 29.33
C GLY A 52 11.75 22.19 29.52
N LYS A 53 12.50 23.26 29.82
CA LYS A 53 13.85 23.17 30.37
C LYS A 53 13.86 22.20 31.57
N VAL A 54 14.82 21.29 31.53
CA VAL A 54 15.34 20.54 32.67
C VAL A 54 15.64 21.51 33.82
N ILE A 55 15.07 21.30 35.00
CA ILE A 55 15.72 21.43 36.32
C ILE A 55 14.89 20.69 37.39
N MET A 56 15.65 20.03 38.27
CA MET A 56 15.32 19.15 39.39
C MET A 56 14.42 19.72 40.51
N ARG A 57 13.74 18.76 41.17
CA ARG A 57 13.51 18.57 42.63
C ARG A 57 12.27 19.15 43.34
N ARG A 58 11.58 18.19 43.99
CA ARG A 58 10.94 18.15 45.33
C ARG A 58 9.47 18.59 45.49
N ARG A 59 8.65 17.55 45.73
CA ARG A 59 7.74 17.28 46.87
C ARG A 59 6.52 18.20 47.16
N ILE A 60 5.40 17.49 47.40
CA ILE A 60 4.16 17.85 48.17
C ILE A 60 3.26 18.86 47.44
N GLY A 61 1.95 18.72 47.30
CA GLY A 61 0.95 17.78 47.82
C GLY A 61 -0.45 18.26 47.39
N LEU A 62 -1.43 17.37 47.54
CA LEU A 62 -2.89 17.54 47.57
C LEU A 62 -3.58 18.76 46.93
N ALA A 63 -4.54 18.44 46.04
CA ALA A 63 -5.92 18.94 45.91
C ALA A 63 -6.24 19.01 44.40
N GLY A 64 -7.26 18.38 43.83
CA GLY A 64 -8.60 18.14 44.36
C GLY A 64 -9.60 18.40 43.23
N VAL A 65 -9.92 17.34 42.49
CA VAL A 65 -11.28 16.97 42.02
C VAL A 65 -12.13 18.04 41.29
N THR A 66 -12.32 17.87 39.97
CA THR A 66 -13.63 17.60 39.33
C THR A 66 -13.52 17.68 37.80
N ALA A 67 -13.53 16.52 37.13
CA ALA A 67 -14.14 16.32 35.82
C ALA A 67 -14.23 14.81 35.52
N VAL A 68 -14.81 14.07 36.47
CA VAL A 68 -15.34 12.71 36.22
C VAL A 68 -16.64 12.90 35.46
N LEU A 69 -16.61 12.85 34.13
CA LEU A 69 -17.80 12.57 33.31
C LEU A 69 -17.49 12.02 31.90
N LEU A 70 -16.25 11.62 31.60
CA LEU A 70 -15.87 10.98 30.32
C LEU A 70 -14.95 9.76 30.48
N LEU A 71 -15.00 9.11 31.65
CA LEU A 71 -14.14 7.97 32.01
C LEU A 71 -14.95 6.68 32.25
N GLY A 72 -16.10 6.55 31.57
CA GLY A 72 -16.97 5.36 31.64
C GLY A 72 -16.85 4.38 30.46
N ALA A 73 -16.10 4.73 29.40
CA ALA A 73 -16.03 3.92 28.17
C ALA A 73 -14.64 3.32 27.86
N LEU A 74 -13.67 3.43 28.78
CA LEU A 74 -12.26 3.04 28.53
C LEU A 74 -11.67 2.11 29.59
N LEU A 75 -12.51 1.24 30.20
CA LEU A 75 -12.03 0.13 31.03
C LEU A 75 -12.47 -1.23 30.44
N TRP A 76 -11.69 -1.65 29.45
CA TRP A 76 -11.02 -2.96 29.35
C TRP A 76 -11.82 -4.23 28.93
N PRO A 77 -11.20 -5.34 28.40
CA PRO A 77 -9.82 -5.89 28.56
C PRO A 77 -8.95 -5.91 27.24
N LEU A 78 -7.71 -5.39 27.15
CA LEU A 78 -6.45 -6.14 27.33
C LEU A 78 -6.54 -7.22 28.39
N ALA A 79 -6.54 -8.44 27.87
CA ALA A 79 -5.69 -9.50 28.36
C ALA A 79 -4.78 -9.93 27.19
N GLY A 80 -3.47 -10.01 27.44
CA GLY A 80 -2.40 -10.39 26.48
C GLY A 80 -1.88 -9.21 25.67
N GLY A 81 -0.60 -8.83 25.67
CA GLY A 81 0.63 -9.59 25.85
C GLY A 81 1.45 -9.41 24.57
N ASP A 82 2.38 -8.46 24.59
CA ASP A 82 3.45 -8.18 23.61
C ASP A 82 3.08 -8.03 22.10
N GLY A 83 3.21 -6.80 21.56
CA GLY A 83 3.66 -6.58 20.17
C GLY A 83 2.65 -6.28 19.05
N GLU A 84 1.34 -6.24 19.27
CA GLU A 84 0.33 -6.18 18.18
C GLU A 84 -0.35 -4.81 17.93
N GLY A 85 0.39 -3.70 18.01
CA GLY A 85 -0.21 -2.36 18.02
C GLY A 85 -0.61 -1.73 16.67
N TYR A 86 -0.09 -2.21 15.53
CA TYR A 86 -0.28 -1.55 14.22
C TYR A 86 -0.81 -2.47 13.12
N THR A 87 -0.49 -3.77 13.19
CA THR A 87 -0.93 -4.79 12.24
C THR A 87 -2.45 -5.02 12.31
N ALA A 88 -3.01 -4.97 13.52
CA ALA A 88 -4.45 -5.11 13.78
C ALA A 88 -5.30 -3.94 13.25
N GLN A 89 -4.72 -2.73 13.11
CA GLN A 89 -5.46 -1.58 12.57
C GLN A 89 -5.66 -1.68 11.05
N ILE A 90 -4.69 -2.21 10.30
CA ILE A 90 -4.79 -2.34 8.84
C ILE A 90 -5.74 -3.47 8.43
N SER A 91 -5.71 -4.61 9.13
CA SER A 91 -6.68 -5.69 8.91
C SER A 91 -8.11 -5.25 9.23
N SER A 92 -8.29 -4.31 10.17
CA SER A 92 -9.60 -3.73 10.48
C SER A 92 -10.18 -2.83 9.37
N PHE A 93 -9.36 -2.30 8.45
CA PHE A 93 -9.84 -1.49 7.32
C PHE A 93 -10.49 -2.31 6.21
N PHE A 94 -9.95 -3.49 5.90
CA PHE A 94 -10.52 -4.38 4.89
C PHE A 94 -11.60 -5.31 5.48
N GLY A 95 -11.57 -5.57 6.79
CA GLY A 95 -12.57 -6.37 7.49
C GLY A 95 -13.86 -5.64 7.89
N LYS A 96 -13.89 -4.30 7.85
CA LYS A 96 -15.09 -3.49 8.08
C LYS A 96 -15.45 -2.73 6.80
N LYS A 97 -16.70 -2.88 6.34
CA LYS A 97 -17.30 -2.27 5.13
C LYS A 97 -17.37 -0.72 5.13
N ASN A 98 -16.37 0.00 5.64
CA ASN A 98 -16.41 1.45 5.86
C ASN A 98 -15.16 2.20 5.37
N ALA A 99 -14.41 1.69 4.40
CA ALA A 99 -13.70 2.60 3.50
C ALA A 99 -14.73 3.07 2.47
N ALA A 100 -14.92 4.39 2.31
CA ALA A 100 -15.68 4.95 1.21
C ALA A 100 -14.94 4.65 -0.10
N ALA A 101 -15.02 3.39 -0.54
CA ALA A 101 -14.53 2.96 -1.83
C ALA A 101 -15.36 3.71 -2.85
N VAL A 102 -14.70 4.60 -3.61
CA VAL A 102 -15.35 5.29 -4.70
C VAL A 102 -15.86 4.21 -5.65
N PRO A 103 -17.16 4.21 -6.01
CA PRO A 103 -17.72 3.15 -6.83
C PRO A 103 -16.95 3.05 -8.15
N PRO A 104 -16.81 1.83 -8.71
CA PRO A 104 -16.22 1.64 -10.02
C PRO A 104 -16.97 2.51 -11.03
N SER A 105 -16.23 3.16 -11.91
CA SER A 105 -16.84 3.96 -12.97
C SER A 105 -17.64 3.03 -13.91
N ALA A 106 -18.68 3.58 -14.53
CA ALA A 106 -19.39 2.87 -15.59
C ALA A 106 -18.37 2.40 -16.65
N SER A 107 -18.51 1.16 -17.12
CA SER A 107 -17.65 0.66 -18.18
C SER A 107 -17.78 1.60 -19.38
N PRO A 108 -16.67 2.09 -19.98
CA PRO A 108 -16.76 2.78 -21.26
C PRO A 108 -17.48 1.85 -22.23
N SER A 109 -18.38 2.41 -23.04
CA SER A 109 -19.03 1.63 -24.09
C SER A 109 -17.95 1.04 -24.96
N ALA A 110 -18.01 -0.27 -25.21
CA ALA A 110 -17.22 -0.92 -26.24
C ALA A 110 -17.71 -0.43 -27.61
N THR A 111 -17.49 0.84 -27.90
CA THR A 111 -17.57 1.36 -29.25
C THR A 111 -16.45 0.66 -29.98
N THR A 112 -16.82 -0.26 -30.86
CA THR A 112 -15.98 -0.81 -31.93
C THR A 112 -15.63 0.33 -32.88
N SER A 113 -14.87 1.31 -32.40
CA SER A 113 -14.11 2.22 -33.27
C SER A 113 -12.76 1.55 -33.48
N ALA A 114 -12.79 0.53 -34.33
CA ALA A 114 -11.61 -0.10 -34.90
C ALA A 114 -10.95 0.89 -35.88
N ALA A 115 -10.31 1.91 -35.35
CA ALA A 115 -9.01 2.29 -35.84
C ALA A 115 -8.08 1.90 -34.69
N ALA A 116 -7.09 1.04 -34.94
CA ALA A 116 -5.95 0.97 -34.06
C ALA A 116 -5.48 2.42 -33.90
N GLU A 117 -5.73 3.04 -32.73
CA GLU A 117 -5.18 4.36 -32.45
C GLU A 117 -3.70 4.24 -32.74
N ALA A 118 -3.24 4.97 -33.76
CA ALA A 118 -1.87 4.89 -34.19
C ALA A 118 -1.02 5.20 -32.96
N TYR A 119 -0.11 4.29 -32.62
CA TYR A 119 0.76 4.45 -31.46
C TYR A 119 1.53 5.77 -31.58
N ASN A 120 1.10 6.76 -30.81
CA ASN A 120 1.60 8.12 -30.87
C ASN A 120 1.57 8.74 -29.45
N PRO A 121 2.44 8.25 -28.55
CA PRO A 121 2.43 8.65 -27.16
C PRO A 121 2.70 10.16 -27.02
N PRO A 122 1.84 10.92 -26.32
CA PRO A 122 2.14 12.30 -25.97
C PRO A 122 3.47 12.43 -25.22
N LEU A 123 4.18 13.54 -25.42
CA LEU A 123 5.40 13.83 -24.68
C LEU A 123 5.11 13.80 -23.18
N GLY A 124 5.84 12.96 -22.44
CA GLY A 124 5.58 12.78 -21.00
C GLY A 124 4.86 11.48 -20.65
N SER A 125 4.40 10.69 -21.62
CA SER A 125 3.79 9.38 -21.35
C SER A 125 4.79 8.37 -20.77
N ALA A 126 4.32 7.47 -19.92
CA ALA A 126 5.02 6.22 -19.62
C ALA A 126 4.72 5.20 -20.73
N GLU A 127 5.72 4.47 -21.19
CA GLU A 127 5.62 3.54 -22.32
C GLU A 127 5.94 2.13 -21.83
N PHE A 128 5.22 1.13 -22.35
CA PHE A 128 5.32 -0.26 -21.93
C PHE A 128 5.25 -1.19 -23.14
N GLU A 129 5.82 -2.38 -23.03
CA GLU A 129 5.67 -3.47 -23.99
C GLU A 129 5.18 -4.72 -23.28
N LEU A 130 4.01 -5.23 -23.66
CA LEU A 130 3.38 -6.42 -23.08
C LEU A 130 2.94 -7.33 -24.21
N GLY A 131 3.37 -8.60 -24.18
CA GLY A 131 3.00 -9.57 -25.23
C GLY A 131 3.39 -9.12 -26.64
N GLY A 132 4.48 -8.34 -26.79
CA GLY A 132 4.91 -7.76 -28.06
C GLY A 132 4.09 -6.56 -28.57
N VAL A 133 3.16 -6.05 -27.75
CA VAL A 133 2.33 -4.87 -28.07
C VAL A 133 2.80 -3.68 -27.23
N LYS A 134 2.96 -2.53 -27.88
CA LYS A 134 3.33 -1.28 -27.20
C LYS A 134 2.11 -0.56 -26.67
N TYR A 135 2.18 -0.17 -25.41
CA TYR A 135 1.16 0.62 -24.70
C TYR A 135 1.77 1.93 -24.22
N TYR A 136 0.94 2.95 -24.01
CA TYR A 136 1.36 4.19 -23.35
C TYR A 136 0.32 4.67 -22.34
N MET A 137 0.80 5.28 -21.27
CA MET A 137 0.00 5.90 -20.22
C MET A 137 0.34 7.40 -20.20
N PRO A 138 -0.58 8.28 -20.63
CA PRO A 138 -0.41 9.72 -20.51
C PRO A 138 -0.25 10.10 -19.03
N LEU A 139 0.82 10.81 -18.70
CA LEU A 139 1.11 11.25 -17.33
C LEU A 139 1.36 12.75 -17.28
N PRO A 140 0.91 13.44 -16.22
CA PRO A 140 1.31 14.82 -15.95
C PRO A 140 2.83 14.95 -15.84
N SER A 141 3.38 16.10 -16.25
CA SER A 141 4.83 16.35 -16.26
C SER A 141 5.48 16.35 -14.87
N ASN A 142 4.70 16.53 -13.80
CA ASN A 142 5.14 16.51 -12.41
C ASN A 142 5.11 15.10 -11.78
N VAL A 143 4.84 14.05 -12.57
CA VAL A 143 4.74 12.68 -12.09
C VAL A 143 5.92 11.84 -12.60
N ALA A 144 6.56 11.11 -11.68
CA ALA A 144 7.67 10.24 -12.02
C ALA A 144 7.19 8.95 -12.70
N LYS A 145 7.40 8.87 -14.02
CA LYS A 145 6.97 7.75 -14.88
C LYS A 145 7.48 6.37 -14.42
N THR A 146 8.62 6.32 -13.73
CA THR A 146 9.25 5.08 -13.24
C THR A 146 8.41 4.30 -12.24
N TYR A 147 7.38 4.93 -11.66
CA TYR A 147 6.45 4.30 -10.72
C TYR A 147 5.11 3.92 -11.36
N ALA A 148 4.95 4.15 -12.66
CA ALA A 148 3.75 3.74 -13.38
C ALA A 148 3.77 2.23 -13.55
N GLN A 149 2.64 1.59 -13.27
CA GLN A 149 2.55 0.13 -13.28
C GLN A 149 1.52 -0.35 -14.28
N VAL A 150 1.85 -1.45 -14.95
CA VAL A 150 0.99 -2.12 -15.91
C VAL A 150 1.18 -3.63 -15.77
N LEU A 151 0.12 -4.39 -16.00
CA LEU A 151 0.11 -5.84 -15.99
C LEU A 151 -0.91 -6.36 -17.00
N GLU A 152 -0.51 -7.29 -17.85
CA GLU A 152 -1.44 -8.03 -18.69
C GLU A 152 -2.14 -9.13 -17.88
N THR A 153 -3.46 -9.22 -18.06
CA THR A 153 -4.31 -10.25 -17.45
C THR A 153 -5.22 -10.89 -18.50
N PRO A 154 -5.87 -12.03 -18.21
CA PRO A 154 -6.85 -12.61 -19.11
C PRO A 154 -8.00 -11.67 -19.48
N LEU A 155 -8.37 -10.73 -18.59
CA LEU A 155 -9.50 -9.81 -18.78
C LEU A 155 -9.11 -8.46 -19.43
N GLY A 156 -7.82 -8.19 -19.60
CA GLY A 156 -7.34 -6.90 -20.12
C GLY A 156 -6.03 -6.46 -19.49
N ILE A 157 -5.74 -5.18 -19.63
CA ILE A 157 -4.56 -4.54 -19.06
C ILE A 157 -4.95 -3.84 -17.76
N VAL A 158 -4.40 -4.31 -16.64
CA VAL A 158 -4.51 -3.64 -15.35
C VAL A 158 -3.38 -2.63 -15.23
N TRP A 159 -3.69 -1.41 -14.79
CA TRP A 159 -2.67 -0.38 -14.62
C TRP A 159 -2.99 0.59 -13.49
N SER A 160 -1.94 1.27 -13.01
CA SER A 160 -2.02 2.36 -12.04
C SER A 160 -1.06 3.48 -12.41
N PRO A 161 -1.55 4.72 -12.56
CA PRO A 161 -0.67 5.86 -12.63
C PRO A 161 -0.03 6.10 -11.25
N PRO A 162 1.18 6.68 -11.18
CA PRO A 162 1.72 7.15 -9.92
C PRO A 162 0.94 8.39 -9.47
N PRO A 163 0.61 8.51 -8.17
CA PRO A 163 0.00 9.73 -7.66
C PRO A 163 1.00 10.89 -7.72
N PRO A 164 0.52 12.14 -7.86
CA PRO A 164 1.37 13.31 -7.69
C PRO A 164 2.01 13.32 -6.30
N MET A 165 3.28 13.70 -6.25
CA MET A 165 4.03 13.82 -5.01
C MET A 165 4.40 15.28 -4.73
N THR A 166 4.40 15.67 -3.46
CA THR A 166 4.89 16.98 -3.00
C THR A 166 5.94 16.83 -1.93
N ASP A 167 6.92 17.73 -1.91
CA ASP A 167 7.89 17.84 -0.81
C ASP A 167 7.20 18.31 0.48
N TYR A 168 7.66 17.76 1.61
CA TYR A 168 7.16 18.06 2.95
C TYR A 168 8.25 18.71 3.80
N LEU A 169 8.20 20.04 3.96
CA LEU A 169 9.00 20.90 4.88
C LEU A 169 10.55 20.79 4.83
N LYS A 170 11.13 19.67 4.40
CA LYS A 170 12.55 19.37 4.23
C LYS A 170 12.74 18.65 2.89
N PRO A 171 13.82 18.91 2.15
CA PRO A 171 14.13 18.17 0.92
C PRO A 171 14.15 16.65 1.16
N LYS A 172 13.62 15.87 0.21
CA LYS A 172 13.54 14.39 0.23
C LYS A 172 12.46 13.77 1.14
N TYR A 173 11.58 14.57 1.72
CA TYR A 173 10.40 14.09 2.44
C TYR A 173 9.19 14.21 1.53
N THR A 174 9.07 13.33 0.52
CA THR A 174 7.95 13.39 -0.42
C THR A 174 6.74 12.61 0.10
N ARG A 175 5.55 13.11 -0.19
CA ARG A 175 4.28 12.43 0.09
C ARG A 175 3.37 12.42 -1.12
N ASN A 176 2.55 11.39 -1.23
CA ASN A 176 1.45 11.36 -2.18
C ASN A 176 0.41 12.41 -1.79
N THR A 177 -0.10 13.17 -2.75
CA THR A 177 -1.22 14.08 -2.55
C THR A 177 -2.56 13.44 -2.89
N GLU A 178 -2.53 12.34 -3.64
CA GLU A 178 -3.70 11.61 -4.10
C GLU A 178 -3.53 10.10 -3.87
N PRO A 179 -4.62 9.34 -3.72
CA PRO A 179 -4.57 7.89 -3.61
C PRO A 179 -4.15 7.21 -4.91
N TYR A 180 -3.62 6.00 -4.80
CA TYR A 180 -3.46 5.12 -5.95
C TYR A 180 -4.83 4.65 -6.46
N SER A 181 -5.00 4.62 -7.78
CA SER A 181 -6.19 4.07 -8.43
C SER A 181 -5.79 3.00 -9.44
N LEU A 182 -6.50 1.88 -9.39
CA LEU A 182 -6.36 0.77 -10.32
C LEU A 182 -7.42 0.88 -11.40
N TYR A 183 -6.99 0.65 -12.63
CA TYR A 183 -7.82 0.66 -13.82
C TYR A 183 -7.67 -0.66 -14.58
N LEU A 184 -8.72 -1.05 -15.28
CA LEU A 184 -8.77 -2.19 -16.18
C LEU A 184 -9.19 -1.69 -17.57
N THR A 185 -8.25 -1.73 -18.51
CA THR A 185 -8.48 -1.40 -19.92
C THR A 185 -8.70 -2.69 -20.71
N PRO A 186 -9.74 -2.79 -21.55
CA PRO A 186 -9.91 -3.94 -22.45
C PRO A 186 -8.70 -4.11 -23.39
N LYS A 187 -8.42 -5.35 -23.82
CA LYS A 187 -7.36 -5.59 -24.81
C LYS A 187 -7.66 -4.85 -26.12
N GLY A 188 -6.60 -4.44 -26.82
CA GLY A 188 -6.69 -3.74 -28.11
C GLY A 188 -6.66 -2.21 -28.02
N HIS A 189 -6.73 -1.63 -26.82
CA HIS A 189 -6.47 -0.21 -26.59
C HIS A 189 -5.00 0.00 -26.23
N VAL A 190 -4.26 0.73 -27.07
CA VAL A 190 -2.84 1.04 -26.82
C VAL A 190 -2.68 2.18 -25.80
N GLU A 191 -3.67 3.07 -25.70
CA GLU A 191 -3.72 4.12 -24.69
C GLU A 191 -4.32 3.60 -23.37
N LEU A 192 -3.55 3.72 -22.30
CA LEU A 192 -3.95 3.45 -20.92
C LEU A 192 -4.34 4.78 -20.24
N SER A 193 -5.61 5.18 -20.39
CA SER A 193 -6.15 6.40 -19.79
C SER A 193 -7.46 6.14 -19.04
N ALA A 194 -7.77 7.00 -18.07
CA ALA A 194 -8.96 6.84 -17.24
C ALA A 194 -10.27 6.93 -18.05
N ASP A 195 -10.23 7.54 -19.24
CA ASP A 195 -11.36 7.70 -20.14
C ASP A 195 -11.68 6.40 -20.92
N SER A 196 -10.66 5.61 -21.24
CA SER A 196 -10.79 4.34 -21.97
C SER A 196 -10.85 3.11 -21.03
N ALA A 197 -10.69 3.32 -19.72
CA ALA A 197 -10.56 2.26 -18.75
C ALA A 197 -11.69 2.25 -17.72
N LYS A 198 -11.93 1.07 -17.14
CA LYS A 198 -12.77 0.94 -15.96
C LYS A 198 -11.92 1.08 -14.71
N ARG A 199 -12.23 2.04 -13.85
CA ARG A 199 -11.62 2.09 -12.50
C ARG A 199 -12.13 0.91 -11.67
N ILE A 200 -11.23 0.01 -11.26
CA ILE A 200 -11.57 -1.19 -10.49
C ILE A 200 -11.48 -0.96 -8.98
N TYR A 201 -10.54 -0.12 -8.53
CA TYR A 201 -10.38 0.20 -7.11
C TYR A 201 -9.59 1.49 -6.90
N THR A 202 -9.86 2.21 -5.81
CA THR A 202 -9.03 3.32 -5.33
C THR A 202 -8.62 3.03 -3.89
N PHE A 203 -7.32 3.01 -3.64
CA PHE A 203 -6.76 2.77 -2.31
C PHE A 203 -6.97 4.00 -1.40
N PRO A 204 -6.99 3.83 -0.07
CA PRO A 204 -6.96 4.97 0.81
C PRO A 204 -5.63 5.72 0.67
N LEU A 205 -5.64 7.05 0.78
CA LEU A 205 -4.41 7.84 0.84
C LEU A 205 -3.65 7.58 2.15
N TYR A 206 -4.39 7.54 3.26
CA TYR A 206 -3.87 7.38 4.61
C TYR A 206 -4.14 6.00 5.18
N VAL A 207 -3.24 5.53 6.05
CA VAL A 207 -3.36 4.24 6.74
C VAL A 207 -3.26 4.48 8.25
N GLY A 208 -4.40 4.52 8.95
CA GLY A 208 -4.48 4.68 10.40
C GLY A 208 -4.21 6.09 10.95
N SER A 209 -3.38 6.91 10.29
CA SER A 209 -3.11 8.30 10.70
C SER A 209 -2.85 9.23 9.51
N ALA A 210 -2.96 10.55 9.71
CA ALA A 210 -2.67 11.57 8.69
C ALA A 210 -1.18 11.65 8.29
N GLN A 211 -0.29 10.96 9.02
CA GLN A 211 1.16 10.92 8.77
C GLN A 211 1.60 9.59 8.14
N THR A 212 0.69 8.62 8.01
CA THR A 212 0.99 7.30 7.46
C THR A 212 0.24 7.14 6.15
N TYR A 213 0.98 6.89 5.08
CA TYR A 213 0.49 6.86 3.71
C TYR A 213 0.48 5.43 3.19
N PHE A 214 -0.47 5.15 2.29
CA PHE A 214 -0.50 3.91 1.55
C PHE A 214 0.59 3.93 0.47
N GLY A 215 1.37 2.85 0.39
CA GLY A 215 2.36 2.60 -0.64
C GLY A 215 1.93 1.42 -1.52
N LEU A 216 1.90 1.63 -2.83
CA LEU A 216 1.65 0.56 -3.79
C LEU A 216 2.96 -0.13 -4.15
N GLY A 217 2.99 -1.45 -3.99
CA GLY A 217 4.02 -2.35 -4.51
C GLY A 217 3.64 -2.85 -5.90
N GLN A 218 4.15 -4.01 -6.30
CA GLN A 218 3.92 -4.58 -7.63
C GLN A 218 2.59 -5.34 -7.76
N PHE A 219 2.19 -5.58 -9.02
CA PHE A 219 1.05 -6.41 -9.39
C PHE A 219 1.49 -7.78 -9.92
N TYR A 220 0.69 -8.79 -9.66
CA TYR A 220 0.85 -10.12 -10.26
C TYR A 220 -0.49 -10.67 -10.73
N SER A 221 -0.47 -11.36 -11.87
CA SER A 221 -1.64 -11.98 -12.47
C SER A 221 -1.78 -13.40 -11.94
N ALA A 222 -2.97 -13.79 -11.48
CA ALA A 222 -3.26 -15.12 -10.97
C ALA A 222 -4.65 -15.58 -11.46
N GLY A 223 -4.75 -15.88 -12.76
CA GLY A 223 -6.01 -16.25 -13.39
C GLY A 223 -7.01 -15.09 -13.38
N ASP A 224 -8.15 -15.27 -12.72
CA ASP A 224 -9.17 -14.22 -12.58
C ASP A 224 -8.88 -13.22 -11.47
N TYR A 225 -7.76 -13.39 -10.76
CA TYR A 225 -7.38 -12.55 -9.63
C TYR A 225 -6.15 -11.70 -9.92
N LEU A 226 -6.19 -10.48 -9.42
CA LEU A 226 -5.04 -9.60 -9.32
C LEU A 226 -4.47 -9.70 -7.92
N LEU A 227 -3.20 -10.06 -7.80
CA LEU A 227 -2.47 -9.90 -6.55
C LEU A 227 -1.78 -8.55 -6.54
N VAL A 228 -2.00 -7.78 -5.47
CA VAL A 228 -1.44 -6.47 -5.27
C VAL A 228 -0.57 -6.50 -4.03
N ALA A 229 0.73 -6.28 -4.22
CA ALA A 229 1.64 -6.03 -3.13
C ALA A 229 1.49 -4.57 -2.68
N HIS A 230 1.45 -4.32 -1.38
CA HIS A 230 1.34 -2.98 -0.81
C HIS A 230 1.95 -2.89 0.57
N TYR A 231 2.16 -1.66 1.04
CA TYR A 231 2.75 -1.38 2.34
C TYR A 231 2.23 -0.04 2.87
N SER A 232 2.57 0.28 4.10
CA SER A 232 2.35 1.61 4.67
C SER A 232 3.69 2.25 4.99
N TYR A 233 3.83 3.56 4.78
CA TYR A 233 5.01 4.30 5.19
C TYR A 233 4.62 5.56 5.96
N ARG A 234 5.38 5.90 7.00
CA ARG A 234 5.17 7.09 7.80
C ARG A 234 6.18 8.16 7.43
N LEU A 235 5.74 9.42 7.39
CA LEU A 235 6.63 10.53 7.07
C LEU A 235 7.74 10.67 8.11
N GLY A 236 8.97 10.77 7.62
CA GLY A 236 10.18 10.89 8.44
C GLY A 236 10.69 9.61 9.05
N GLU A 237 10.03 8.49 8.83
CA GLU A 237 10.54 7.17 9.16
C GLU A 237 11.20 6.54 7.94
N GLU A 238 12.20 5.69 8.19
CA GLU A 238 12.76 4.85 7.14
C GLU A 238 11.66 3.90 6.62
N ARG A 239 11.62 3.68 5.30
CA ARG A 239 10.66 2.75 4.71
C ARG A 239 10.94 1.34 5.22
N ASP A 240 10.03 0.81 6.01
CA ASP A 240 10.10 -0.55 6.52
C ASP A 240 9.45 -1.52 5.53
N PHE A 241 10.28 -2.13 4.68
CA PHE A 241 9.85 -3.11 3.69
C PHE A 241 9.47 -4.47 4.31
N ARG A 242 9.60 -4.68 5.63
CA ARG A 242 9.20 -5.91 6.34
C ARG A 242 7.70 -5.95 6.71
N LYS A 243 6.92 -5.00 6.18
CA LYS A 243 5.48 -4.85 6.42
C LYS A 243 4.69 -4.86 5.12
N TRP A 244 5.24 -5.50 4.10
CA TRP A 244 4.53 -5.68 2.85
C TRP A 244 3.37 -6.66 3.06
N LYS A 245 2.30 -6.42 2.34
CA LYS A 245 1.10 -7.24 2.34
C LYS A 245 0.77 -7.57 0.91
N LEU A 246 0.23 -8.77 0.72
CA LEU A 246 -0.32 -9.19 -0.55
C LEU A 246 -1.83 -9.30 -0.38
N SER A 247 -2.55 -8.59 -1.23
CA SER A 247 -4.01 -8.66 -1.29
C SER A 247 -4.46 -9.14 -2.65
N ARG A 248 -5.59 -9.86 -2.69
CA ARG A 248 -6.26 -10.27 -3.92
C ARG A 248 -7.39 -9.32 -4.27
N ILE A 249 -7.65 -9.13 -5.55
CA ILE A 249 -8.84 -8.47 -6.11
C ILE A 249 -9.42 -9.41 -7.17
N ASN A 250 -10.74 -9.65 -7.12
CA ASN A 250 -11.41 -10.45 -8.15
C ASN A 250 -11.68 -9.57 -9.38
N LEU A 251 -10.96 -9.83 -10.48
CA LEU A 251 -11.05 -9.02 -11.69
C LEU A 251 -12.35 -9.27 -12.45
N LYS A 252 -12.93 -10.48 -12.39
CA LYS A 252 -14.25 -10.77 -13.00
C LYS A 252 -15.35 -9.93 -12.34
N GLU A 253 -15.34 -9.85 -11.01
CA GLU A 253 -16.30 -9.04 -10.27
C GLU A 253 -16.10 -7.54 -10.54
N ALA A 254 -14.84 -7.08 -10.52
CA ALA A 254 -14.52 -5.70 -10.82
C ALA A 254 -14.91 -5.31 -12.27
N ALA A 255 -14.64 -6.18 -13.24
CA ALA A 255 -15.05 -6.02 -14.64
C ALA A 255 -16.59 -5.96 -14.77
N ALA A 256 -17.31 -6.75 -13.98
CA ALA A 256 -18.79 -6.70 -13.89
C ALA A 256 -19.32 -5.45 -13.16
N GLY A 257 -18.45 -4.57 -12.63
CA GLY A 257 -18.85 -3.34 -11.94
C GLY A 257 -19.21 -3.53 -10.47
N LYS A 258 -18.90 -4.70 -9.91
CA LYS A 258 -18.98 -4.90 -8.47
C LYS A 258 -17.77 -4.26 -7.79
N VAL A 259 -17.97 -3.70 -6.61
CA VAL A 259 -16.87 -3.24 -5.77
C VAL A 259 -16.16 -4.48 -5.23
N SER A 260 -14.98 -4.79 -5.75
CA SER A 260 -14.10 -5.85 -5.24
C SER A 260 -12.98 -5.20 -4.42
N ALA A 261 -13.21 -5.03 -3.13
CA ALA A 261 -12.19 -4.50 -2.23
C ALA A 261 -11.02 -5.49 -2.11
N PRO A 262 -9.77 -5.02 -2.08
CA PRO A 262 -8.61 -5.89 -1.86
C PRO A 262 -8.76 -6.67 -0.56
N GLU A 263 -8.60 -7.99 -0.64
CA GLU A 263 -8.61 -8.87 0.53
C GLU A 263 -7.19 -9.34 0.81
N GLU A 264 -6.68 -9.09 2.01
CA GLU A 264 -5.36 -9.55 2.43
C GLU A 264 -5.29 -11.07 2.51
N ILE A 265 -4.31 -11.66 1.82
CA ILE A 265 -4.08 -13.12 1.81
C ILE A 265 -2.74 -13.50 2.44
N LEU A 266 -1.78 -12.57 2.49
CA LEU A 266 -0.46 -12.82 3.03
C LEU A 266 0.15 -11.54 3.60
N ASN A 267 0.76 -11.66 4.78
CA ASN A 267 1.63 -10.65 5.36
C ASN A 267 3.09 -11.12 5.21
N LEU A 268 3.93 -10.27 4.62
CA LEU A 268 5.35 -10.51 4.43
C LEU A 268 6.11 -10.06 5.67
N ASP A 269 6.18 -10.95 6.65
CA ASP A 269 6.97 -10.72 7.86
C ASP A 269 8.48 -10.97 7.64
N ALA A 270 9.25 -10.77 8.71
CA ALA A 270 10.69 -10.91 8.68
C ALA A 270 11.18 -12.30 8.24
N SER A 271 10.38 -13.37 8.40
CA SER A 271 10.76 -14.72 8.01
C SER A 271 10.93 -14.88 6.49
N PHE A 272 10.31 -13.99 5.70
CA PHE A 272 10.47 -13.97 4.24
C PHE A 272 11.69 -13.19 3.77
N THR A 273 12.37 -12.46 4.65
CA THR A 273 13.35 -11.44 4.23
C THR A 273 14.82 -11.86 4.34
N VAL A 274 15.13 -12.90 5.12
CA VAL A 274 16.53 -13.24 5.44
C VAL A 274 17.11 -14.24 4.44
N TYR A 275 16.63 -15.48 4.49
CA TYR A 275 17.11 -16.60 3.67
C TYR A 275 16.45 -16.61 2.30
N ARG A 276 16.78 -17.59 1.44
CA ARG A 276 16.30 -17.76 0.04
C ARG A 276 14.77 -17.98 -0.13
N SER A 277 13.95 -17.25 0.60
CA SER A 277 12.50 -17.23 0.53
C SER A 277 12.03 -16.62 -0.79
N PHE A 278 10.88 -17.09 -1.29
CA PHE A 278 10.30 -16.67 -2.54
C PHE A 278 8.79 -16.90 -2.58
N MET A 279 8.13 -16.32 -3.59
CA MET A 279 6.75 -16.62 -3.95
C MET A 279 6.65 -17.03 -5.40
N ALA A 280 5.79 -18.02 -5.66
CA ALA A 280 5.46 -18.46 -6.99
C ALA A 280 3.95 -18.48 -7.20
N ILE A 281 3.51 -18.21 -8.43
CA ILE A 281 2.10 -18.20 -8.81
C ILE A 281 1.85 -19.27 -9.86
N ASN A 282 0.78 -20.04 -9.66
CA ASN A 282 0.21 -20.92 -10.68
C ASN A 282 -1.12 -20.31 -11.14
N PRO A 283 -1.14 -19.56 -12.27
CA PRO A 283 -2.33 -18.85 -12.72
C PRO A 283 -3.44 -19.80 -13.18
N ASP A 284 -3.10 -20.98 -13.72
CA ASP A 284 -4.09 -21.97 -14.19
C ASP A 284 -4.92 -22.57 -13.04
N ARG A 285 -4.36 -22.55 -11.83
CA ARG A 285 -5.00 -23.07 -10.63
C ARG A 285 -5.39 -21.98 -9.63
N GLU A 286 -5.08 -20.72 -9.94
CA GLU A 286 -5.26 -19.59 -9.03
C GLU A 286 -4.62 -19.87 -7.66
N GLU A 287 -3.38 -20.35 -7.68
CA GLU A 287 -2.63 -20.72 -6.47
C GLU A 287 -1.41 -19.81 -6.27
N LEU A 288 -1.14 -19.45 -5.01
CA LEU A 288 0.08 -18.77 -4.59
C LEU A 288 0.87 -19.72 -3.68
N LEU A 289 2.08 -20.06 -4.08
CA LEU A 289 3.04 -20.80 -3.28
C LEU A 289 3.99 -19.81 -2.59
N ALA A 290 3.96 -19.77 -1.26
CA ALA A 290 4.89 -19.01 -0.44
C ALA A 290 5.88 -19.96 0.23
N VAL A 291 7.17 -19.75 -0.03
CA VAL A 291 8.24 -20.55 0.53
C VAL A 291 9.15 -19.66 1.36
N ASN A 292 9.32 -20.02 2.64
CA ASN A 292 10.30 -19.38 3.50
C ASN A 292 11.21 -20.40 4.17
N TYR A 293 12.43 -19.96 4.47
CA TYR A 293 13.43 -20.79 5.14
C TYR A 293 13.67 -20.25 6.56
N THR A 294 13.94 -21.15 7.50
CA THR A 294 14.36 -20.80 8.86
C THR A 294 15.54 -21.67 9.28
N GLU A 295 16.49 -21.14 10.06
CA GLU A 295 17.58 -21.95 10.61
C GLU A 295 17.06 -23.10 11.50
N ASP A 296 17.72 -24.26 11.41
CA ASP A 296 17.40 -25.46 12.19
C ASP A 296 18.14 -25.54 13.55
N GLY A 297 19.00 -24.55 13.84
CA GLY A 297 19.85 -24.51 15.03
C GLY A 297 21.08 -25.42 15.00
N LYS A 298 21.33 -26.11 13.88
CA LYS A 298 22.44 -27.05 13.64
C LYS A 298 23.29 -26.65 12.42
N GLY A 299 23.08 -25.44 11.90
CA GLY A 299 23.76 -24.94 10.70
C GLY A 299 23.07 -25.32 9.39
N GLY A 300 21.87 -25.92 9.44
CA GLY A 300 21.01 -26.18 8.30
C GLY A 300 19.79 -25.25 8.27
N TYR A 301 18.93 -25.48 7.27
CA TYR A 301 17.70 -24.71 7.05
C TYR A 301 16.50 -25.64 6.92
N ILE A 302 15.38 -25.23 7.50
CA ILE A 302 14.07 -25.86 7.34
C ILE A 302 13.28 -25.04 6.33
N GLN A 303 12.84 -25.68 5.25
CA GLN A 303 11.92 -25.09 4.28
C GLN A 303 10.48 -25.20 4.81
N LYS A 304 9.75 -24.09 4.77
CA LYS A 304 8.33 -24.00 5.10
C LYS A 304 7.56 -23.58 3.85
N ASN A 305 6.70 -24.49 3.42
CA ASN A 305 5.98 -24.38 2.16
C ASN A 305 4.50 -24.19 2.45
N LYS A 306 3.93 -23.05 2.03
CA LYS A 306 2.52 -22.76 2.22
C LYS A 306 1.86 -22.45 0.89
N LEU A 307 0.88 -23.25 0.52
CA LEU A 307 0.09 -23.08 -0.69
C LEU A 307 -1.23 -22.40 -0.34
N TYR A 308 -1.53 -21.29 -1.01
CA TYR A 308 -2.75 -20.53 -0.87
C TYR A 308 -3.64 -20.75 -2.09
N ASP A 309 -4.90 -21.07 -1.84
CA ASP A 309 -5.99 -20.98 -2.81
C ASP A 309 -6.42 -19.51 -2.90
N ILE A 310 -6.10 -18.85 -4.00
CA ILE A 310 -6.36 -17.42 -4.20
C ILE A 310 -7.84 -17.15 -4.38
N ALA A 311 -8.66 -18.12 -4.76
CA ALA A 311 -10.10 -17.92 -4.87
C ALA A 311 -10.79 -18.07 -3.50
N GLY A 312 -10.47 -19.14 -2.78
CA GLY A 312 -11.07 -19.46 -1.48
C GLY A 312 -10.45 -18.75 -0.27
N GLY A 313 -9.23 -18.22 -0.40
CA GLY A 313 -8.49 -17.56 0.68
C GLY A 313 -7.96 -18.55 1.72
N LYS A 314 -8.08 -19.85 1.40
CA LYS A 314 -7.63 -20.95 2.25
C LYS A 314 -6.16 -21.19 2.00
N SER A 315 -5.50 -21.79 2.97
CA SER A 315 -4.09 -22.16 2.83
C SER A 315 -3.82 -23.50 3.49
N GLN A 316 -2.83 -24.20 2.95
CA GLN A 316 -2.35 -25.47 3.49
C GLN A 316 -0.82 -25.53 3.47
N LEU A 317 -0.26 -26.26 4.42
CA LEU A 317 1.17 -26.54 4.44
C LEU A 317 1.45 -27.71 3.49
N LEU A 318 2.47 -27.56 2.64
CA LEU A 318 3.00 -28.67 1.86
C LEU A 318 4.06 -29.37 2.70
N LYS A 319 3.99 -30.71 2.75
CA LYS A 319 4.94 -31.54 3.49
C LYS A 319 6.23 -31.76 2.71
N GLU A 320 6.10 -31.89 1.40
CA GLU A 320 7.22 -32.12 0.49
C GLU A 320 8.02 -30.85 0.27
N GLU A 321 9.31 -31.06 -0.03
CA GLU A 321 10.22 -30.00 -0.41
C GLU A 321 9.80 -29.39 -1.76
N VAL A 322 9.87 -28.06 -1.86
CA VAL A 322 9.68 -27.34 -3.11
C VAL A 322 11.04 -27.16 -3.76
N LEU A 323 11.19 -27.70 -4.98
CA LEU A 323 12.41 -27.58 -5.75
C LEU A 323 12.35 -26.36 -6.66
N ILE A 324 13.48 -25.68 -6.85
CA ILE A 324 13.59 -24.52 -7.72
C ILE A 324 14.43 -24.90 -8.93
N GLU A 325 13.87 -24.66 -10.12
CA GLU A 325 14.60 -24.65 -11.38
C GLU A 325 14.88 -23.19 -11.74
N ASN A 326 16.15 -22.78 -11.65
CA ASN A 326 16.56 -21.45 -12.09
C ASN A 326 16.66 -21.45 -13.62
N LYS A 327 15.80 -20.68 -14.28
CA LYS A 327 15.81 -20.55 -15.74
C LYS A 327 16.77 -19.45 -16.19
N GLU A 328 16.85 -18.35 -15.45
CA GLU A 328 17.75 -17.24 -15.69
C GLU A 328 18.16 -16.53 -14.39
N LYS A 329 18.99 -15.49 -14.48
CA LYS A 329 19.36 -14.64 -13.35
C LYS A 329 18.11 -13.91 -12.81
N PRO A 330 17.86 -13.91 -11.49
CA PRO A 330 16.75 -13.18 -10.91
C PRO A 330 16.90 -11.69 -11.11
N THR A 331 15.88 -11.12 -11.77
CA THR A 331 15.85 -9.71 -12.18
C THR A 331 15.14 -8.82 -11.17
N VAL A 332 14.32 -9.40 -10.29
CA VAL A 332 13.62 -8.70 -9.20
C VAL A 332 14.00 -9.31 -7.86
N ILE A 333 14.68 -8.51 -7.04
CA ILE A 333 14.97 -8.84 -5.64
C ILE A 333 14.37 -7.72 -4.80
N LEU A 334 13.40 -8.06 -3.94
CA LEU A 334 12.92 -7.12 -2.93
C LEU A 334 13.94 -7.06 -1.80
N PHE A 335 14.89 -6.12 -1.90
CA PHE A 335 15.89 -5.92 -0.87
C PHE A 335 16.10 -4.45 -0.52
N SER A 336 15.73 -4.07 0.71
CA SER A 336 15.97 -2.74 1.29
C SER A 336 15.48 -1.59 0.38
N GLN A 337 15.99 -0.37 0.54
CA GLN A 337 15.51 0.87 -0.11
C GLN A 337 15.53 0.85 -1.66
N ASN A 338 16.02 -0.21 -2.29
CA ASN A 338 16.15 -0.35 -3.73
C ASN A 338 15.27 -1.51 -4.23
N VAL A 339 14.13 -1.17 -4.85
CA VAL A 339 13.43 -2.10 -5.73
C VAL A 339 14.17 -2.08 -7.05
N TYR A 340 14.92 -3.15 -7.35
CA TYR A 340 15.47 -3.34 -8.68
C TYR A 340 14.33 -3.85 -9.56
N SER A 341 13.86 -3.04 -10.52
CA SER A 341 13.04 -3.50 -11.65
C SER A 341 13.97 -4.19 -12.66
N VAL A 342 13.56 -5.26 -13.34
CA VAL A 342 12.74 -5.27 -14.57
C VAL A 342 12.51 -6.74 -15.02
N LEU A 343 11.35 -7.05 -15.63
CA LEU A 343 10.95 -8.20 -16.48
C LEU A 343 11.30 -9.66 -16.08
N GLU A 344 10.22 -10.46 -16.00
CA GLU A 344 10.10 -11.92 -16.02
C GLU A 344 10.63 -12.73 -14.81
N GLY A 345 9.80 -13.66 -14.33
CA GLY A 345 10.12 -14.58 -13.25
C GLY A 345 11.23 -15.54 -13.67
N SER A 346 12.42 -15.39 -13.09
CA SER A 346 13.60 -16.12 -13.56
C SER A 346 13.70 -17.57 -13.08
N GLY A 347 12.63 -18.12 -12.47
CA GLY A 347 12.64 -19.46 -11.89
C GLY A 347 11.27 -20.11 -11.86
N VAL A 348 11.28 -21.45 -11.86
CA VAL A 348 10.08 -22.28 -11.72
C VAL A 348 10.18 -23.08 -10.43
N ALA A 349 9.14 -22.98 -9.61
CA ALA A 349 8.98 -23.79 -8.42
C ALA A 349 8.20 -25.07 -8.78
N HIS A 350 8.78 -26.22 -8.43
CA HIS A 350 8.18 -27.54 -8.59
C HIS A 350 7.67 -28.01 -7.22
N TYR A 351 6.39 -28.34 -7.13
CA TYR A 351 5.75 -28.75 -5.87
C TYR A 351 4.80 -29.93 -6.08
N GLU A 352 4.53 -30.67 -5.00
CA GLU A 352 3.59 -31.78 -5.01
C GLU A 352 2.38 -31.51 -4.12
N LEU A 353 1.19 -31.81 -4.63
CA LEU A 353 -0.07 -31.76 -3.89
C LEU A 353 -0.90 -33.01 -4.20
N ASN A 354 -1.20 -33.79 -3.16
CA ASN A 354 -2.00 -35.01 -3.22
C ASN A 354 -1.47 -36.03 -4.25
N GLY A 355 -0.15 -36.27 -4.27
CA GLY A 355 0.48 -37.23 -5.20
C GLY A 355 0.66 -36.71 -6.63
N LYS A 356 0.27 -35.46 -6.91
CA LYS A 356 0.38 -34.83 -8.24
C LYS A 356 1.40 -33.71 -8.20
N LYS A 357 2.25 -33.66 -9.23
CA LYS A 357 3.30 -32.65 -9.38
C LYS A 357 2.78 -31.47 -10.17
N TYR A 358 3.21 -30.28 -9.77
CA TYR A 358 2.82 -29.00 -10.35
C TYR A 358 4.02 -28.07 -10.45
N THR A 359 3.88 -27.08 -11.31
CA THR A 359 4.86 -26.01 -11.51
C THR A 359 4.19 -24.65 -11.30
N ALA A 360 4.91 -23.72 -10.70
CA ALA A 360 4.51 -22.33 -10.53
C ALA A 360 5.68 -21.41 -10.90
N GLU A 361 5.40 -20.29 -11.56
CA GLU A 361 6.42 -19.31 -11.90
C GLU A 361 6.77 -18.49 -10.65
N ILE A 362 8.06 -18.36 -10.34
CA ILE A 362 8.53 -17.54 -9.22
C ILE A 362 8.42 -16.07 -9.63
N VAL A 363 7.50 -15.37 -8.99
CA VAL A 363 7.22 -13.95 -9.26
C VAL A 363 7.94 -13.02 -8.30
N LEU A 364 8.46 -13.54 -7.18
CA LEU A 364 9.06 -12.70 -6.14
C LEU A 364 10.16 -13.44 -5.36
N PHE A 365 11.38 -12.92 -5.43
CA PHE A 365 12.47 -13.31 -4.55
C PHE A 365 12.53 -12.35 -3.36
N THR A 366 12.14 -12.83 -2.18
CA THR A 366 12.00 -12.00 -0.98
C THR A 366 13.22 -12.07 -0.05
N GLY A 367 14.00 -13.14 -0.19
CA GLY A 367 15.19 -13.39 0.58
C GLY A 367 16.40 -12.52 0.27
N GLN A 368 16.99 -11.89 1.29
CA GLN A 368 18.26 -11.18 1.15
C GLN A 368 19.41 -12.10 0.69
N GLN A 369 19.38 -13.37 1.08
CA GLN A 369 20.39 -14.35 0.65
C GLN A 369 20.48 -14.47 -0.88
N TRP A 370 19.36 -14.30 -1.60
CA TRP A 370 19.37 -14.30 -3.07
C TRP A 370 20.29 -13.21 -3.65
N TYR A 371 20.27 -12.02 -3.07
CA TYR A 371 21.14 -10.92 -3.48
C TYR A 371 22.62 -11.25 -3.22
N TYR A 372 22.94 -11.77 -2.04
CA TYR A 372 24.32 -12.10 -1.69
C TYR A 372 24.91 -13.18 -2.56
N ASP A 373 24.14 -14.24 -2.82
CA ASP A 373 24.59 -15.34 -3.67
C ASP A 373 24.82 -14.86 -5.09
N TYR A 374 23.94 -14.00 -5.59
CA TYR A 374 24.09 -13.40 -6.91
C TYR A 374 25.32 -12.50 -7.04
N GLN A 375 25.67 -11.76 -5.98
CA GLN A 375 26.86 -10.90 -5.99
C GLN A 375 28.18 -11.66 -5.86
N SER A 376 28.13 -12.92 -5.38
CA SER A 376 29.30 -13.76 -5.19
C SER A 376 30.07 -14.00 -6.50
N GLN A 377 31.40 -14.10 -6.41
CA GLN A 377 32.26 -14.37 -7.57
C GLN A 377 32.02 -15.75 -8.20
N GLU A 378 31.55 -16.72 -7.42
CA GLU A 378 31.28 -18.08 -7.86
C GLU A 378 30.10 -18.11 -8.85
N TYR A 379 29.04 -17.35 -8.56
CA TYR A 379 27.88 -17.23 -9.46
C TYR A 379 28.22 -16.48 -10.76
N LYS A 380 29.22 -15.60 -10.74
CA LYS A 380 29.70 -14.88 -11.94
C LYS A 380 30.52 -15.75 -12.91
N LYS A 381 30.99 -16.93 -12.49
CA LYS A 381 31.85 -17.81 -13.29
C LYS A 381 31.15 -19.09 -13.77
N GLY A 382 29.95 -19.39 -13.29
CA GLY A 382 29.22 -20.64 -13.54
C GLY A 382 27.89 -20.50 -14.29
N GLY A 383 27.63 -19.36 -14.94
CA GLY A 383 26.45 -19.12 -15.77
C GLY A 383 26.80 -19.02 -17.24
#